data_AF-A0A2X3JP64-F1
#
_entry.id   AF-A0A2X3JP64-F1
#
_cell.length_a   1.000
_cell.length_b   1.000
_cell.length_c   1.000
_cell.angle_alpha   90.00
_cell.angle_beta   90.00
_cell.angle_gamma   90.00
#
_symmetry.space_group_name_H-M   'P 1'
#
loop_
_entity.id
_entity.type
_entity.pdbx_description
1 polymer ?
#
loop_
_entity_poly.entity_id
_entity_poly.type
_entity_poly.pdbx_seq_one_letter_code
_entity_poly.pdbx_strand_id
1 'polypeptide(L)'
;MNSQLFFHNAKNWDDTTLLAHADLMMGDRLIGEAPEYTLEQWLRCDPLWPHVFDAPAYAHLQSTLDAVQVMPDEENRFNALKAVFSQLMADATLTPLFNYHYRISAPPGVNGVRLTPRGWFEFTEAWLPAPSQ
;
A
#
# COMPACT_ATOMS: atom_id res chain seq x y z
N MET A 1 -10.48 28.46 -7.55
CA MET A 1 -10.09 27.53 -6.47
C MET A 1 -8.57 27.51 -6.41
N ASN A 2 -7.97 27.88 -5.27
CA ASN A 2 -6.53 27.74 -5.05
C ASN A 2 -6.30 26.36 -4.43
N SER A 3 -5.73 25.43 -5.18
CA SER A 3 -5.30 24.12 -4.67
C SER A 3 -3.90 24.24 -4.09
N GLN A 4 -3.67 23.74 -2.88
CA GLN A 4 -2.36 23.67 -2.23
C GLN A 4 -1.89 22.21 -2.21
N LEU A 5 -0.60 21.99 -2.49
CA LEU A 5 0.01 20.67 -2.46
C LEU A 5 0.98 20.59 -1.28
N PHE A 6 0.77 19.60 -0.40
CA PHE A 6 1.67 19.30 0.70
C PHE A 6 2.34 17.95 0.43
N PHE A 7 3.67 17.95 0.42
CA PHE A 7 4.47 16.74 0.23
C PHE A 7 5.05 16.29 1.56
N HIS A 8 4.75 15.05 1.95
CA HIS A 8 5.36 14.41 3.10
C HIS A 8 6.50 13.51 2.61
N ASN A 9 7.70 13.75 3.14
CA ASN A 9 8.88 12.98 2.79
C ASN A 9 8.87 11.66 3.59
N ALA A 10 9.14 10.54 2.90
CA ALA A 10 8.86 9.17 3.35
C ALA A 10 7.37 8.77 3.30
N LYS A 11 7.09 7.47 3.13
CA LYS A 11 5.74 6.90 3.02
C LYS A 11 4.99 6.83 4.36
N ASN A 12 5.35 7.68 5.30
CA ASN A 12 4.82 7.69 6.66
C ASN A 12 4.21 9.06 6.95
N TRP A 13 3.03 9.06 7.55
CA TRP A 13 2.35 10.28 7.98
C TRP A 13 2.89 10.72 9.36
N ASP A 14 4.15 11.16 9.39
CA ASP A 14 4.83 11.54 10.64
C ASP A 14 4.22 12.81 11.28
N ASP A 15 3.58 13.66 10.47
CA ASP A 15 2.75 14.78 10.91
C ASP A 15 1.35 14.65 10.29
N THR A 16 0.38 14.25 11.11
CA THR A 16 -1.01 14.05 10.69
C THR A 16 -1.88 15.29 10.83
N THR A 17 -1.34 16.41 11.33
CA THR A 17 -2.13 17.62 11.59
C THR A 17 -2.77 18.20 10.33
N LEU A 18 -2.10 18.06 9.18
CA LEU A 18 -2.60 18.51 7.89
C LEU A 18 -3.61 17.54 7.25
N LEU A 19 -3.67 16.27 7.69
CA LEU A 19 -4.58 15.28 7.12
C LEU A 19 -6.04 15.62 7.37
N ALA A 20 -6.35 16.17 8.56
CA ALA A 20 -7.72 16.60 8.90
C ALA A 20 -8.24 17.73 8.01
N HIS A 21 -7.37 18.38 7.23
CA HIS A 21 -7.70 19.50 6.35
C HIS A 21 -7.53 19.19 4.86
N ALA A 22 -7.09 17.98 4.51
CA ALA A 22 -6.85 17.60 3.14
C ALA A 22 -8.16 17.16 2.45
N ASP A 23 -8.45 17.73 1.28
CA ASP A 23 -9.57 17.29 0.44
C ASP A 23 -9.26 15.98 -0.31
N LEU A 24 -7.98 15.74 -0.59
CA LEU A 24 -7.49 14.55 -1.29
C LEU A 24 -6.14 14.11 -0.72
N MET A 25 -6.01 12.81 -0.49
CA MET A 25 -4.78 12.17 -0.05
C MET A 25 -4.33 11.20 -1.14
N MET A 26 -3.06 11.30 -1.55
CA MET A 26 -2.46 10.39 -2.53
C MET A 26 -1.30 9.67 -1.86
N GLY A 27 -1.32 8.34 -1.95
CA GLY A 27 -0.29 7.48 -1.40
C GLY A 27 -0.24 6.14 -2.10
N ASP A 28 0.79 5.36 -1.81
CA ASP A 28 0.97 4.01 -2.32
C ASP A 28 1.28 3.03 -1.20
N ARG A 29 0.84 1.78 -1.37
CA ARG A 29 1.12 0.70 -0.42
C ARG A 29 1.84 -0.44 -1.14
N LEU A 30 3.01 -0.81 -0.61
CA LEU A 30 3.71 -2.01 -1.03
C LEU A 30 3.02 -3.23 -0.41
N ILE A 31 2.44 -4.07 -1.27
CA ILE A 31 1.80 -5.32 -0.87
C ILE A 31 2.85 -6.43 -1.02
N GLY A 32 3.31 -6.98 0.10
CA GLY A 32 4.35 -8.02 0.15
C GLY A 32 3.79 -9.43 -0.02
N GLU A 33 4.45 -10.42 0.60
CA GLU A 33 4.09 -11.85 0.47
C GLU A 33 2.82 -12.27 1.21
N ALA A 34 2.32 -11.44 2.14
CA ALA A 34 1.07 -11.66 2.84
C ALA A 34 0.07 -10.55 2.48
N PRO A 35 -0.53 -10.59 1.27
CA PRO A 35 -1.34 -9.49 0.75
C PRO A 35 -2.57 -9.21 1.60
N GLU A 36 -3.28 -10.24 2.06
CA GLU A 36 -4.47 -10.11 2.90
C GLU A 36 -4.13 -9.40 4.21
N TYR A 37 -3.09 -9.89 4.89
CA TYR A 37 -2.62 -9.29 6.14
C TYR A 37 -2.15 -7.85 5.93
N THR A 38 -1.37 -7.60 4.87
CA THR A 38 -0.82 -6.27 4.59
C THR A 38 -1.93 -5.25 4.30
N LEU A 39 -2.93 -5.65 3.53
CA LEU A 39 -4.07 -4.82 3.18
C LEU A 39 -4.99 -4.57 4.38
N GLU A 40 -5.26 -5.59 5.19
CA GLU A 40 -6.05 -5.40 6.39
C GLU A 40 -5.35 -4.51 7.42
N GLN A 41 -4.07 -4.78 7.73
CA GLN A 41 -3.32 -3.96 8.68
C GLN A 41 -3.18 -2.52 8.19
N TRP A 42 -3.16 -2.31 6.88
CA TRP A 42 -3.21 -0.97 6.32
C TRP A 42 -4.49 -0.24 6.75
N LEU A 43 -5.69 -0.85 6.61
CA LEU A 43 -6.96 -0.26 7.07
C LEU A 43 -7.05 -0.07 8.59
N ARG A 44 -6.31 -0.86 9.38
CA ARG A 44 -6.36 -0.83 10.86
C ARG A 44 -5.38 0.13 11.51
N CYS A 45 -4.16 0.17 11.00
CA CYS A 45 -3.02 0.74 11.71
C CYS A 45 -2.43 1.97 11.02
N ASP A 46 -2.72 2.19 9.74
CA ASP A 46 -2.23 3.37 9.07
C ASP A 46 -2.94 4.62 9.62
N PRO A 47 -2.19 5.63 10.10
CA PRO A 47 -2.76 6.81 10.73
C PRO A 47 -3.62 7.65 9.77
N LEU A 48 -3.58 7.38 8.46
CA LEU A 48 -4.46 7.98 7.46
C LEU A 48 -5.95 7.76 7.75
N TRP A 49 -6.36 6.54 8.05
CA TRP A 49 -7.77 6.14 8.00
C TRP A 49 -8.69 6.84 9.01
N PRO A 50 -8.24 7.12 10.26
CA PRO A 50 -9.00 7.96 11.17
C PRO A 50 -9.25 9.41 10.69
N HIS A 51 -8.53 9.88 9.68
CA HIS A 51 -8.75 11.19 9.04
C HIS A 51 -9.61 11.12 7.77
N VAL A 52 -9.74 9.92 7.18
CA VAL A 52 -10.62 9.66 6.03
C VAL A 52 -12.06 9.44 6.47
N PHE A 53 -12.24 8.76 7.61
CA PHE A 53 -13.54 8.44 8.18
C PHE A 53 -13.84 9.28 9.41
N ASP A 54 -15.12 9.55 9.64
CA ASP A 54 -15.55 9.96 10.97
C ASP A 54 -15.45 8.78 11.97
N ALA A 55 -15.48 9.09 13.27
CA ALA A 55 -15.28 8.08 14.30
C ALA A 55 -16.28 6.90 14.22
N PRO A 56 -17.60 7.12 13.96
CA PRO A 56 -18.54 6.02 13.77
C PRO A 56 -18.24 5.15 12.55
N ALA A 57 -17.94 5.73 11.40
CA ALA A 57 -17.62 4.98 10.19
C ALA A 57 -16.33 4.18 10.35
N TYR A 58 -15.31 4.76 11.00
CA TYR A 58 -14.07 4.04 11.28
C TYR A 58 -14.30 2.87 12.25
N ALA A 59 -15.08 3.06 13.31
CA ALA A 59 -15.43 1.98 14.23
C ALA A 59 -16.23 0.87 13.54
N HIS A 60 -17.13 1.23 12.62
CA HIS A 60 -17.84 0.26 11.80
C HIS A 60 -16.88 -0.56 10.94
N LEU A 61 -15.95 0.09 10.23
CA LEU A 61 -14.92 -0.58 9.44
C LEU A 61 -14.08 -1.55 10.29
N GLN A 62 -13.62 -1.13 11.47
CA GLN A 62 -12.88 -2.01 12.39
C GLN A 62 -13.70 -3.24 12.78
N SER A 63 -14.97 -3.07 13.13
CA SER A 63 -15.87 -4.17 13.47
C SER A 63 -16.12 -5.12 12.29
N THR A 64 -16.23 -4.59 11.06
CA THR A 64 -16.33 -5.40 9.85
C THR A 64 -15.06 -6.24 9.66
N LEU A 65 -13.88 -5.65 9.82
CA LEU A 65 -12.61 -6.38 9.71
C LEU A 65 -12.47 -7.45 10.80
N ASP A 66 -12.95 -7.20 12.02
CA ASP A 66 -12.98 -8.20 13.09
C ASP A 66 -13.86 -9.40 12.72
N ALA A 67 -15.04 -9.12 12.14
CA ALA A 67 -15.95 -10.17 11.66
C ALA A 67 -15.35 -11.00 10.51
N VAL A 68 -14.58 -10.36 9.62
CA VAL A 68 -13.84 -11.06 8.55
C VAL A 68 -12.76 -11.97 9.14
N GLN A 69 -11.99 -11.48 10.11
CA GLN A 69 -10.87 -12.23 10.70
C GLN A 69 -11.28 -13.50 11.42
N VAL A 70 -12.44 -13.52 12.09
CA VAL A 70 -12.93 -14.71 12.79
C VAL A 70 -13.49 -15.79 11.86
N MET A 71 -13.56 -15.55 10.54
CA MET A 71 -14.01 -16.55 9.58
C MET A 71 -13.01 -17.71 9.50
N PRO A 72 -13.46 -18.96 9.72
CA PRO A 72 -12.56 -20.11 9.77
C PRO A 72 -12.04 -20.50 8.38
N ASP A 73 -12.89 -20.38 7.37
CA ASP A 73 -12.55 -20.72 5.99
C ASP A 73 -11.76 -19.58 5.33
N GLU A 74 -10.60 -19.93 4.76
CA GLU A 74 -9.66 -18.97 4.20
C GLU A 74 -10.20 -18.30 2.93
N GLU A 75 -10.86 -19.05 2.06
CA GLU A 75 -11.43 -18.51 0.83
C GLU A 75 -12.57 -17.53 1.13
N ASN A 76 -13.44 -17.87 2.08
CA ASN A 76 -14.49 -16.96 2.56
C ASN A 76 -13.91 -15.70 3.20
N ARG A 77 -12.87 -15.84 4.04
CA ARG A 77 -12.18 -14.70 4.65
C ARG A 77 -11.56 -13.79 3.59
N PHE A 78 -10.88 -14.37 2.59
CA PHE A 78 -10.32 -13.64 1.45
C PHE A 78 -11.40 -12.88 0.66
N ASN A 79 -12.49 -13.57 0.30
CA ASN A 79 -13.58 -12.98 -0.44
C ASN A 79 -14.28 -11.86 0.35
N ALA A 80 -14.42 -12.03 1.67
CA ALA A 80 -14.99 -11.01 2.54
C ALA A 80 -14.07 -9.79 2.65
N LEU A 81 -12.76 -9.95 2.81
CA LEU A 81 -11.81 -8.84 2.79
C LEU A 81 -11.84 -8.11 1.44
N LYS A 82 -11.89 -8.85 0.33
CA LYS A 82 -12.05 -8.28 -1.01
C LYS A 82 -13.34 -7.47 -1.15
N ALA A 83 -14.43 -7.92 -0.54
CA ALA A 83 -15.70 -7.19 -0.53
C ALA A 83 -15.58 -5.86 0.26
N VAL A 84 -14.85 -5.83 1.37
CA VAL A 84 -14.56 -4.58 2.11
C VAL A 84 -13.87 -3.56 1.20
N PHE A 85 -12.79 -3.94 0.53
CA PHE A 85 -12.11 -3.04 -0.41
C PHE A 85 -12.98 -2.64 -1.60
N SER A 86 -13.80 -3.56 -2.11
CA SER A 86 -14.73 -3.27 -3.20
C SER A 86 -15.76 -2.21 -2.79
N GLN A 87 -16.24 -2.24 -1.55
CA GLN A 87 -17.14 -1.23 -1.01
C GLN A 87 -16.45 0.13 -0.87
N LEU A 88 -15.22 0.15 -0.35
CA LEU A 88 -14.42 1.39 -0.27
C LEU A 88 -14.21 2.06 -1.63
N MET A 89 -14.04 1.25 -2.69
CA MET A 89 -13.94 1.74 -4.06
C MET A 89 -15.29 2.20 -4.63
N ALA A 90 -16.37 1.48 -4.33
CA ALA A 90 -17.71 1.84 -4.78
C ALA A 90 -18.18 3.16 -4.16
N ASP A 91 -17.82 3.42 -2.90
CA ASP A 91 -18.14 4.65 -2.17
C ASP A 91 -17.20 5.82 -2.52
N ALA A 92 -16.24 5.60 -3.44
CA ALA A 92 -15.18 6.53 -3.83
C ALA A 92 -14.25 7.00 -2.68
N THR A 93 -14.31 6.35 -1.51
CA THR A 93 -13.39 6.56 -0.39
C THR A 93 -11.95 6.20 -0.77
N LEU A 94 -11.76 5.13 -1.54
CA LEU A 94 -10.47 4.68 -2.04
C LEU A 94 -10.53 4.55 -3.57
N THR A 95 -9.74 5.34 -4.29
CA THR A 95 -9.67 5.26 -5.76
C THR A 95 -8.31 4.68 -6.20
N PRO A 96 -8.26 3.43 -6.70
CA PRO A 96 -7.01 2.86 -7.21
C PRO A 96 -6.58 3.56 -8.51
N LEU A 97 -5.32 3.98 -8.59
CA LEU A 97 -4.78 4.64 -9.79
C LEU A 97 -4.09 3.64 -10.72
N PHE A 98 -3.10 2.91 -10.22
CA PHE A 98 -2.36 1.89 -10.96
C PHE A 98 -1.56 1.01 -10.00
N ASN A 99 -1.16 -0.17 -10.48
CA ASN A 99 -0.21 -1.02 -9.78
C ASN A 99 1.22 -0.70 -10.26
N TYR A 100 2.13 -0.47 -9.32
CA TYR A 100 3.54 -0.22 -9.64
C TYR A 100 4.17 -1.47 -10.26
N HIS A 101 4.77 -1.30 -11.44
CA HIS A 101 5.61 -2.31 -12.07
C HIS A 101 7.05 -1.80 -12.04
N TYR A 102 7.82 -2.25 -11.05
CA TYR A 102 9.23 -1.91 -10.96
C TYR A 102 9.98 -2.52 -12.15
N ARG A 103 10.56 -1.66 -12.99
CA ARG A 103 11.50 -2.08 -14.05
C ARG A 103 12.93 -1.81 -13.58
N ILE A 104 13.80 -2.81 -13.75
CA ILE A 104 15.22 -2.68 -13.45
C ILE A 104 15.89 -1.97 -14.64
N SER A 105 16.60 -0.88 -14.37
CA SER A 105 17.63 -0.36 -15.27
C SER A 105 18.98 -0.65 -14.61
N ALA A 106 19.56 -1.82 -14.91
CA ALA A 106 20.90 -2.12 -14.43
C ALA A 106 21.90 -1.19 -15.14
N PRO A 107 22.88 -0.61 -14.43
CA PRO A 107 23.95 0.15 -15.08
C PRO A 107 24.61 -0.69 -16.19
N PRO A 108 25.01 -0.09 -17.33
CA PRO A 108 25.70 -0.81 -18.38
C PRO A 108 26.90 -1.58 -17.81
N GLY A 109 26.93 -2.89 -18.04
CA GLY A 109 27.99 -3.77 -17.52
C GLY A 109 27.71 -4.38 -16.13
N VAL A 110 26.58 -4.13 -15.48
CA VAL A 110 26.18 -4.87 -14.27
C VAL A 110 25.17 -5.94 -14.66
N ASN A 111 25.52 -7.20 -14.45
CA ASN A 111 24.68 -8.36 -14.73
C ASN A 111 24.23 -9.04 -13.44
N GLY A 112 23.19 -9.88 -13.50
CA GLY A 112 22.76 -10.71 -12.37
C GLY A 112 21.99 -9.99 -11.26
N VAL A 113 21.67 -8.70 -11.41
CA VAL A 113 20.79 -7.98 -10.47
C VAL A 113 19.36 -8.48 -10.65
N ARG A 114 18.76 -9.01 -9.58
CA ARG A 114 17.36 -9.45 -9.57
C ARG A 114 16.53 -8.49 -8.73
N LEU A 115 15.30 -8.24 -9.15
CA LEU A 115 14.31 -7.59 -8.31
C LEU A 115 13.53 -8.68 -7.59
N THR A 116 13.54 -8.64 -6.26
CA THR A 116 12.70 -9.52 -5.45
C THR A 116 11.23 -9.09 -5.56
N PRO A 117 10.28 -9.99 -5.30
CA PRO A 117 8.85 -9.65 -5.21
C PRO A 117 8.54 -8.52 -4.21
N ARG A 118 9.45 -8.25 -3.26
CA ARG A 118 9.37 -7.19 -2.26
C ARG A 118 9.86 -5.82 -2.77
N GLY A 119 10.22 -5.70 -4.05
CA GLY A 119 10.76 -4.47 -4.63
C GLY A 119 12.22 -4.16 -4.24
N TRP A 120 12.91 -5.08 -3.56
CA TRP A 120 14.33 -4.94 -3.23
C TRP A 120 15.21 -5.49 -4.35
N PHE A 121 16.34 -4.83 -4.57
CA PHE A 121 17.41 -5.36 -5.41
C PHE A 121 18.21 -6.40 -4.65
N GLU A 122 18.30 -7.60 -5.22
CA GLU A 122 19.19 -8.65 -4.77
C GLU A 122 20.47 -8.61 -5.60
N PHE A 123 21.60 -8.50 -4.89
CA PHE A 123 22.94 -8.38 -5.47
C PHE A 123 23.80 -9.63 -5.27
N THR A 124 23.25 -10.71 -4.70
CA THR A 124 23.98 -11.96 -4.41
C THR A 124 24.54 -12.62 -5.66
N GLU A 125 23.87 -12.45 -6.81
CA GLU A 125 24.31 -12.92 -8.12
C GLU A 125 24.87 -11.79 -9.01
N ALA A 126 25.06 -10.58 -8.47
CA ALA A 126 25.50 -9.44 -9.27
C ALA A 126 26.98 -9.58 -9.67
N TRP A 127 27.30 -9.35 -10.94
CA TRP A 127 28.67 -9.43 -11.45
C TRP A 127 28.96 -8.40 -12.54
N LEU A 128 30.24 -8.07 -12.70
CA LEU A 128 30.77 -7.21 -13.76
C LEU A 128 31.52 -8.06 -14.80
N PRO A 129 31.35 -7.85 -16.11
CA PRO A 129 32.17 -8.49 -17.13
C PRO A 129 33.60 -8.00 -17.01
N ALA A 130 34.53 -8.85 -17.45
CA ALA A 130 35.94 -8.48 -17.49
C ALA A 130 36.13 -7.20 -18.35
N PRO A 131 37.07 -6.32 -17.99
CA PRO A 131 37.36 -5.14 -18.79
C PRO A 131 37.73 -5.55 -20.22
N SER A 132 37.16 -4.88 -21.23
CA SER A 132 37.64 -4.99 -22.60
C SER A 132 39.06 -4.41 -22.68
N GLN A 133 40.02 -5.21 -23.15
CA GLN A 133 41.41 -4.79 -23.43
C GLN A 133 41.48 -3.67 -24.45
#